data_AF-X0XNI0-F1
#
_entry.id   AF-X0XNI0-F1
#
_cell.length_a   1.000
_cell.length_b   1.000
_cell.length_c   1.000
_cell.angle_alpha   90.00
_cell.angle_beta   90.00
_cell.angle_gamma   90.00
#
_symmetry.space_group_name_H-M   'P 1'
#
loop_
_entity.id
_entity.type
_entity.pdbx_description
1 polymer ?
#
loop_
_entity_poly.entity_id
_entity_poly.type
_entity_poly.pdbx_seq_one_letter_code
_entity_poly.pdbx_strand_id
1 'polypeptide(L)'
;RRAHLKPVADELGIKLVDFDKGKAVVHREALLNKRFVLANGVLESDGLISLPKLKTHGLVRFTGAIKNQFGCVPSFLKSQFHVKMPDPYEFATMLVDLTALIRPRLYIMDGIMAMEGNGPRSGKPRKLGVLLFSSDPVALDAVACKIIDLDPAFVPTSEPGERAGLGT
;
A
#
# COMPACT_ATOMS: atom_id res chain seq x y z
N ARG A 1 8.58 -3.33 15.02
CA ARG A 1 9.58 -3.55 16.10
C ARG A 1 11.03 -3.64 15.59
N ARG A 2 11.36 -4.37 14.51
CA ARG A 2 12.75 -4.46 13.99
C ARG A 2 13.24 -3.27 13.14
N ALA A 3 12.34 -2.39 12.69
CA ALA A 3 12.71 -1.24 11.86
C ALA A 3 13.11 0.02 12.67
N HIS A 4 13.09 -0.06 14.01
CA HIS A 4 13.45 1.04 14.92
C HIS A 4 12.75 2.39 14.66
N LEU A 5 11.60 2.39 13.97
CA LEU A 5 10.85 3.61 13.65
C LEU A 5 10.38 4.37 14.90
N LYS A 6 9.99 3.67 15.97
CA LYS A 6 9.52 4.32 17.20
C LYS A 6 10.62 5.13 17.90
N PRO A 7 11.81 4.57 18.20
CA PRO A 7 12.90 5.36 18.77
C PRO A 7 13.24 6.62 17.96
N VAL A 8 13.33 6.51 16.64
CA VAL A 8 13.61 7.65 15.76
C VAL A 8 12.45 8.65 15.78
N ALA A 9 11.20 8.18 15.79
CA ALA A 9 10.04 9.06 15.92
C ALA A 9 10.05 9.81 17.26
N ASP A 10 10.37 9.14 18.37
CA ASP A 10 10.47 9.77 19.69
C ASP A 10 11.58 10.84 19.70
N GLU A 11 12.75 10.57 19.12
CA GLU A 11 13.88 11.50 19.00
C GLU A 11 13.51 12.74 18.17
N LEU A 12 12.78 12.56 17.08
CA LEU A 12 12.33 13.63 16.19
C LEU A 12 11.04 14.33 16.67
N GLY A 13 10.48 13.92 17.83
CA GLY A 13 9.23 14.47 18.34
C GLY A 13 7.99 14.13 17.49
N ILE A 14 8.07 13.09 16.65
CA ILE A 14 6.98 12.61 15.80
C ILE A 14 6.01 11.78 16.65
N LYS A 15 4.77 12.27 16.75
CA LYS A 15 3.71 11.58 17.50
C LYS A 15 3.25 10.33 16.77
N LEU A 16 3.19 9.21 17.48
CA LEU A 16 2.51 8.01 16.99
C LEU A 16 1.00 8.15 17.19
N VAL A 17 0.25 7.84 16.14
CA VAL A 17 -1.22 7.91 16.14
C VAL A 17 -1.78 6.52 15.90
N ASP A 18 -2.86 6.20 16.60
CA ASP A 18 -3.57 4.93 16.48
C ASP A 18 -4.58 4.96 15.31
N PHE A 19 -4.72 3.82 14.62
CA PHE A 19 -5.53 3.69 13.40
C PHE A 19 -6.79 2.81 13.60
N ASP A 20 -7.20 2.54 14.84
CA ASP A 20 -8.33 1.65 15.16
C ASP A 20 -9.70 2.32 14.98
N LYS A 21 -9.76 3.66 15.10
CA LYS A 21 -10.98 4.45 14.86
C LYS A 21 -10.94 5.13 13.51
N GLY A 22 -12.08 5.18 12.83
CA GLY A 22 -12.19 5.83 11.54
C GLY A 22 -13.59 6.33 11.21
N LYS A 23 -13.68 7.11 10.14
CA LYS A 23 -14.94 7.66 9.61
C LYS A 23 -15.18 7.18 8.20
N ALA A 24 -16.46 7.04 7.84
CA ALA A 24 -16.85 6.67 6.50
C ALA A 24 -16.64 7.83 5.51
N VAL A 25 -16.01 7.55 4.38
CA VAL A 25 -15.75 8.48 3.29
C VAL A 25 -16.23 7.86 1.98
N VAL A 26 -16.76 8.70 1.08
CA VAL A 26 -17.28 8.28 -0.22
C VAL A 26 -16.31 8.71 -1.33
N HIS A 27 -15.94 7.76 -2.19
CA HIS A 27 -15.21 8.00 -3.42
C HIS A 27 -16.16 7.79 -4.60
N ARG A 28 -16.67 8.88 -5.18
CA ARG A 28 -17.68 8.82 -6.26
C ARG A 28 -17.13 8.24 -7.55
N GLU A 29 -15.89 8.59 -7.87
CA GLU A 29 -15.14 8.16 -9.06
C GLU A 29 -14.43 6.80 -8.87
N ALA A 30 -14.72 6.06 -7.80
CA ALA A 30 -14.15 4.73 -7.60
C ALA A 30 -14.63 3.77 -8.70
N LEU A 31 -13.72 2.91 -9.15
CA LEU A 31 -13.97 1.87 -10.15
C LEU A 31 -14.90 0.77 -9.60
N LEU A 32 -14.75 0.40 -8.32
CA LEU A 32 -15.51 -0.68 -7.70
C LEU A 32 -16.09 -0.28 -6.34
N ASN A 33 -15.24 0.06 -5.37
CA ASN A 33 -15.65 0.25 -3.98
C ASN A 33 -15.79 1.74 -3.64
N LYS A 34 -17.02 2.25 -3.67
CA LYS A 34 -17.32 3.68 -3.50
C LYS A 34 -17.26 4.19 -2.06
N ARG A 35 -17.11 3.31 -1.06
CA ARG A 35 -17.16 3.71 0.36
C ARG A 35 -16.11 3.00 1.18
N PHE A 36 -15.30 3.79 1.88
CA PHE A 36 -14.28 3.29 2.80
C PHE A 36 -14.50 3.86 4.20
N VAL A 37 -14.00 3.15 5.21
CA VAL A 37 -13.77 3.74 6.53
C VAL A 37 -12.28 3.99 6.64
N LEU A 38 -11.88 5.25 6.82
CA LEU A 38 -10.49 5.65 6.93
C LEU A 38 -10.17 6.04 8.37
N ALA A 39 -8.98 5.68 8.82
CA ALA A 39 -8.47 6.03 10.15
C ALA A 39 -8.49 7.54 10.37
N ASN A 40 -8.87 8.00 11.56
CA ASN A 40 -8.99 9.43 11.86
C ASN A 40 -7.67 10.18 11.61
N GLY A 41 -6.53 9.61 12.01
CA GLY A 41 -5.22 10.23 11.78
C GLY A 41 -4.87 10.45 10.30
N VAL A 42 -5.47 9.69 9.38
CA VAL A 42 -5.33 9.93 7.94
C VAL A 42 -6.19 11.12 7.51
N LEU A 43 -7.43 11.19 8.00
CA LEU A 43 -8.38 12.26 7.68
C LEU A 43 -8.03 13.61 8.29
N GLU A 44 -7.36 13.60 9.44
CA GLU A 44 -6.94 14.79 10.18
C GLU A 44 -5.58 15.33 9.71
N SER A 45 -4.90 14.62 8.82
CA SER A 45 -3.60 15.04 8.26
C SER A 45 -3.76 15.93 7.02
N ASP A 46 -2.88 16.93 6.88
CA ASP A 46 -2.83 17.76 5.66
C ASP A 46 -2.32 16.98 4.45
N GLY A 47 -1.54 15.92 4.68
CA GLY A 47 -1.00 15.06 3.64
C GLY A 47 -0.34 13.81 4.21
N LEU A 48 -0.21 12.79 3.36
CA LEU A 48 0.34 11.49 3.73
C LEU A 48 1.61 11.18 2.95
N ILE A 49 2.63 10.68 3.64
CA ILE A 49 3.81 10.04 3.04
C ILE A 49 3.71 8.55 3.34
N SER A 50 3.75 7.71 2.31
CA SER A 50 3.66 6.26 2.44
C SER A 50 5.06 5.64 2.45
N LEU A 51 5.31 4.73 3.40
CA LEU A 51 6.57 4.01 3.53
C LEU A 51 6.39 2.50 3.24
N PRO A 52 6.06 2.10 1.99
CA PRO A 52 5.86 0.69 1.66
C PRO A 52 7.16 -0.11 1.78
N LYS A 53 7.03 -1.40 2.04
CA LYS A 53 8.15 -2.36 2.04
C LYS A 53 8.08 -3.22 0.79
N LEU A 54 9.20 -3.39 0.08
CA LEU A 54 9.26 -4.24 -1.12
C LEU A 54 9.13 -5.72 -0.71
N LYS A 55 8.00 -6.35 -1.05
CA LYS A 55 7.76 -7.78 -0.77
C LYS A 55 6.91 -8.44 -1.85
N THR A 56 7.09 -9.73 -2.09
CA THR A 56 6.10 -10.54 -2.82
C THR A 56 4.88 -10.84 -1.96
N HIS A 57 3.76 -11.19 -2.59
CA HIS A 57 2.49 -11.51 -1.91
C HIS A 57 1.77 -12.67 -2.59
N GLY A 58 1.24 -13.63 -1.84
CA GLY A 58 0.53 -14.78 -2.43
C GLY A 58 -0.70 -14.42 -3.28
N LEU A 59 -1.57 -13.53 -2.77
CA LEU A 59 -2.81 -13.15 -3.48
C LEU A 59 -2.60 -12.18 -4.65
N VAL A 60 -1.97 -11.02 -4.40
CA VAL A 60 -1.81 -9.95 -5.40
C VAL A 60 -0.42 -9.90 -6.03
N ARG A 61 0.39 -10.96 -5.87
CA ARG A 61 1.77 -11.13 -6.37
C ARG A 61 2.82 -10.16 -5.79
N PHE A 62 2.46 -8.90 -5.54
CA PHE A 62 3.35 -7.84 -5.06
C PHE A 62 2.73 -7.06 -3.90
N THR A 63 3.56 -6.71 -2.92
CA THR A 63 3.24 -5.73 -1.87
C THR A 63 4.10 -4.50 -2.14
N GLY A 64 3.45 -3.40 -2.48
CA GLY A 64 4.09 -2.14 -2.81
C GLY A 64 3.30 -0.93 -2.32
N ALA A 65 3.48 0.17 -3.02
CA ALA A 65 2.89 1.48 -2.76
C ALA A 65 1.36 1.44 -2.64
N ILE A 66 0.69 0.74 -3.56
CA ILE A 66 -0.78 0.65 -3.59
C ILE A 66 -1.28 -0.16 -2.39
N LYS A 67 -0.74 -1.36 -2.19
CA LYS A 67 -1.19 -2.24 -1.11
C LYS A 67 -0.96 -1.66 0.28
N ASN A 68 0.07 -0.83 0.45
CA ASN A 68 0.39 -0.21 1.73
C ASN A 68 -0.74 0.69 2.24
N GLN A 69 -1.54 1.27 1.35
CA GLN A 69 -2.68 2.13 1.71
C GLN A 69 -3.80 1.39 2.41
N PHE A 70 -3.87 0.07 2.26
CA PHE A 70 -4.76 -0.76 3.07
C PHE A 70 -4.46 -0.63 4.57
N GLY A 71 -3.26 -0.15 4.93
CA GLY A 71 -2.87 0.32 6.26
C GLY A 71 -3.85 1.33 6.87
N CYS A 72 -4.40 2.23 6.05
CA CYS A 72 -5.24 3.37 6.45
C CYS A 72 -6.69 3.00 6.79
N VAL A 73 -7.11 1.77 6.50
CA VAL A 73 -8.42 1.23 6.95
C VAL A 73 -8.26 0.70 8.38
N PRO A 74 -9.22 0.88 9.29
CA PRO A 74 -9.15 0.26 10.62
C PRO A 74 -9.02 -1.27 10.60
N SER A 75 -8.21 -1.82 11.51
CA SER A 75 -7.78 -3.22 11.50
C SER A 75 -8.93 -4.24 11.49
N PHE A 76 -10.02 -3.97 12.22
CA PHE A 76 -11.19 -4.87 12.29
C PHE A 76 -11.94 -4.99 10.95
N LEU A 77 -11.86 -3.98 10.08
CA LEU A 77 -12.51 -4.00 8.77
C LEU A 77 -11.66 -4.70 7.71
N LYS A 78 -10.33 -4.72 7.89
CA LYS A 78 -9.40 -5.36 6.94
C LYS A 78 -9.69 -6.84 6.72
N SER A 79 -10.07 -7.56 7.78
CA SER A 79 -10.44 -8.97 7.69
C SER A 79 -11.73 -9.15 6.88
N GLN A 80 -12.71 -8.25 7.03
CA GLN A 80 -13.97 -8.32 6.29
C GLN A 80 -13.77 -8.15 4.78
N PHE A 81 -12.88 -7.25 4.35
CA PHE A 81 -12.55 -7.10 2.93
C PHE A 81 -11.95 -8.37 2.34
N HIS A 82 -11.03 -9.04 3.04
CA HIS A 82 -10.44 -10.30 2.55
C HIS A 82 -11.48 -11.43 2.45
N VAL A 83 -12.52 -11.43 3.30
CA VAL A 83 -13.59 -12.42 3.23
C VAL A 83 -14.59 -12.10 2.11
N LYS A 84 -14.90 -10.81 1.91
CA LYS A 84 -15.90 -10.37 0.92
C LYS A 84 -15.38 -10.30 -0.51
N MET A 85 -14.08 -10.13 -0.69
CA MET A 85 -13.42 -9.99 -2.01
C MET A 85 -12.33 -11.06 -2.15
N PRO A 86 -12.71 -12.34 -2.33
CA PRO A 86 -11.74 -13.41 -2.53
C PRO A 86 -11.07 -13.34 -3.91
N ASP A 87 -11.73 -12.70 -4.88
CA ASP A 87 -11.18 -12.50 -6.22
C ASP A 87 -9.98 -11.53 -6.17
N PRO A 88 -8.79 -11.93 -6.67
CA PRO A 88 -7.60 -11.08 -6.64
C PRO A 88 -7.76 -9.77 -7.40
N TYR A 89 -8.56 -9.73 -8.46
CA TYR A 89 -8.72 -8.57 -9.33
C TYR A 89 -9.70 -7.57 -8.72
N GLU A 90 -10.81 -8.04 -8.14
CA GLU A 90 -11.71 -7.18 -7.35
C GLU A 90 -10.99 -6.58 -6.14
N PHE A 91 -10.21 -7.41 -5.42
CA PHE A 91 -9.43 -6.92 -4.28
C PHE A 91 -8.39 -5.88 -4.72
N ALA A 92 -7.69 -6.13 -5.83
CA ALA A 92 -6.72 -5.17 -6.38
C ALA A 92 -7.37 -3.87 -6.84
N THR A 93 -8.53 -3.94 -7.51
CA THR A 93 -9.30 -2.76 -7.93
C THR A 93 -9.73 -1.94 -6.71
N MET A 94 -10.21 -2.60 -5.64
CA MET A 94 -10.53 -1.93 -4.38
C MET A 94 -9.32 -1.25 -3.74
N LEU A 95 -8.12 -1.86 -3.80
CA LEU A 95 -6.90 -1.22 -3.31
C LEU A 95 -6.52 0.03 -4.11
N VAL A 96 -6.75 0.01 -5.43
CA VAL A 96 -6.56 1.18 -6.30
C VAL A 96 -7.55 2.28 -5.95
N ASP A 97 -8.84 1.95 -5.79
CA ASP A 97 -9.86 2.91 -5.34
C ASP A 97 -9.47 3.57 -4.02
N LEU A 98 -9.00 2.77 -3.06
CA LEU A 98 -8.52 3.27 -1.78
C LEU A 98 -7.33 4.23 -1.94
N THR A 99 -6.39 3.88 -2.81
CA THR A 99 -5.19 4.68 -3.08
C THR A 99 -5.56 6.00 -3.77
N ALA A 100 -6.47 5.97 -4.74
CA ALA A 100 -6.98 7.14 -5.46
C ALA A 100 -7.85 8.06 -4.57
N LEU A 101 -8.49 7.50 -3.54
CA LEU A 101 -9.18 8.27 -2.51
C LEU A 101 -8.20 8.96 -1.55
N ILE A 102 -7.18 8.25 -1.06
CA ILE A 102 -6.24 8.79 -0.05
C ILE A 102 -5.24 9.78 -0.67
N ARG A 103 -4.75 9.50 -1.88
CA ARG A 103 -3.71 10.26 -2.61
C ARG A 103 -2.52 10.68 -1.74
N PRO A 104 -1.71 9.73 -1.23
CA PRO A 104 -0.42 10.04 -0.64
C PRO A 104 0.41 10.95 -1.56
N ARG A 105 1.10 11.94 -0.98
CA ARG A 105 1.90 12.93 -1.71
C ARG A 105 3.24 12.36 -2.18
N LEU A 106 3.76 11.39 -1.43
CA LEU A 106 5.05 10.76 -1.69
C LEU A 106 5.05 9.33 -1.18
N TYR A 107 5.70 8.44 -1.93
CA TYR A 107 5.97 7.07 -1.56
C TYR A 107 7.48 6.87 -1.47
N ILE A 108 7.94 6.34 -0.35
CA ILE A 108 9.34 5.99 -0.12
C ILE A 108 9.39 4.49 0.16
N MET A 109 9.65 3.71 -0.88
CA MET A 109 9.71 2.25 -0.76
C MET A 109 11.05 1.81 -0.19
N ASP A 110 10.98 1.10 0.93
CA ASP A 110 12.11 0.43 1.54
C ASP A 110 12.32 -0.95 0.90
N GLY A 111 13.32 -1.02 0.03
CA GLY A 111 13.85 -2.24 -0.58
C GLY A 111 15.20 -2.66 -0.02
N ILE A 112 15.71 -2.04 1.06
CA ILE A 112 17.05 -2.35 1.61
C ILE A 112 17.13 -3.84 1.94
N MET A 113 16.12 -4.32 2.67
CA MET A 113 15.84 -5.73 2.90
C MET A 113 14.43 -6.06 2.40
N ALA A 114 14.34 -6.59 1.19
CA ALA A 114 13.11 -7.06 0.58
C ALA A 114 12.73 -8.47 1.07
N MET A 115 11.63 -9.01 0.54
CA MET A 115 11.18 -10.38 0.83
C MET A 115 10.55 -11.06 -0.39
N GLU A 116 10.94 -12.29 -0.66
CA GLU A 116 10.41 -13.13 -1.76
C GLU A 116 9.65 -14.37 -1.26
N GLY A 117 8.98 -15.09 -2.17
CA GLY A 117 8.25 -16.33 -1.88
C GLY A 117 6.84 -16.08 -1.33
N ASN A 118 6.41 -16.89 -0.37
CA ASN A 118 5.05 -16.88 0.21
C ASN A 118 4.84 -15.74 1.22
N GLY A 119 5.15 -14.51 0.81
CA GLY A 119 4.85 -13.31 1.58
C GLY A 119 3.35 -13.05 1.75
N PRO A 120 2.96 -12.18 2.70
CA PRO A 120 3.79 -11.18 3.38
C PRO A 120 4.34 -11.61 4.76
N ARG A 121 3.97 -12.80 5.26
CA ARG A 121 4.41 -13.34 6.57
C ARG A 121 5.42 -14.48 6.48
N SER A 122 5.43 -15.25 5.39
CA SER A 122 6.19 -16.51 5.28
C SER A 122 7.16 -16.50 4.09
N GLY A 123 7.74 -15.34 3.79
CA GLY A 123 8.74 -15.18 2.73
C GLY A 123 10.19 -15.25 3.23
N LYS A 124 11.14 -15.28 2.29
CA LYS A 124 12.58 -15.27 2.55
C LYS A 124 13.12 -13.84 2.40
N PRO A 125 13.86 -13.29 3.38
CA PRO A 125 14.49 -11.98 3.23
C PRO A 125 15.53 -11.98 2.11
N ARG A 126 15.58 -10.89 1.33
CA ARG A 126 16.58 -10.68 0.27
C ARG A 126 17.15 -9.28 0.38
N LYS A 127 18.47 -9.16 0.38
CA LYS A 127 19.17 -7.87 0.44
C LYS A 127 19.23 -7.29 -0.99
N LEU A 128 18.56 -6.16 -1.22
CA LEU A 128 18.69 -5.41 -2.48
C LEU A 128 19.44 -4.08 -2.29
N GLY A 129 19.36 -3.48 -1.09
CA GLY A 129 20.11 -2.27 -0.77
C GLY A 129 19.58 -0.99 -1.45
N VAL A 130 18.31 -0.97 -1.85
CA VAL A 130 17.71 0.15 -2.59
C VAL A 130 16.61 0.87 -1.79
N LEU A 131 16.47 2.17 -2.05
CA LEU A 131 15.32 2.99 -1.70
C LEU A 131 14.73 3.56 -2.99
N LEU A 132 13.41 3.47 -3.16
CA LEU A 132 12.72 3.97 -4.35
C LEU A 132 11.74 5.07 -3.93
N PHE A 133 11.66 6.12 -4.73
CA PHE A 133 10.89 7.32 -4.43
C PHE A 133 10.01 7.65 -5.62
N SER A 134 8.74 7.97 -5.38
CA SER A 134 7.82 8.41 -6.42
C SER A 134 6.61 9.11 -5.80
N SER A 135 6.00 10.03 -6.52
CA SER A 135 4.64 10.52 -6.23
C SER A 135 3.56 9.65 -6.89
N ASP A 136 3.94 8.79 -7.84
CA ASP A 136 3.05 7.87 -8.53
C ASP A 136 3.24 6.43 -8.01
N PRO A 137 2.21 5.80 -7.41
CA PRO A 137 2.32 4.46 -6.84
C PRO A 137 2.40 3.34 -7.88
N VAL A 138 1.76 3.48 -9.04
CA VAL A 138 1.80 2.46 -10.10
C VAL A 138 3.16 2.48 -10.77
N ALA A 139 3.70 3.66 -11.08
CA ALA A 139 5.05 3.79 -11.64
C ALA A 139 6.11 3.24 -10.68
N LEU A 140 5.97 3.53 -9.38
CA LEU A 140 6.85 3.00 -8.34
C LEU A 140 6.83 1.48 -8.26
N ASP A 141 5.63 0.91 -8.22
CA ASP A 141 5.45 -0.55 -8.14
C ASP A 141 5.95 -1.23 -9.42
N ALA A 142 5.76 -0.63 -10.60
CA ALA A 142 6.28 -1.15 -11.86
C ALA A 142 7.82 -1.17 -11.92
N VAL A 143 8.49 -0.10 -11.47
CA VAL A 143 9.96 -0.06 -11.37
C VAL A 143 10.47 -1.08 -10.35
N ALA A 144 9.80 -1.18 -9.19
CA ALA A 144 10.13 -2.17 -8.17
C ALA A 144 9.97 -3.61 -8.69
N CYS A 145 8.94 -3.89 -9.50
CA CYS A 145 8.73 -5.18 -10.15
C CYS A 145 9.86 -5.52 -11.12
N LYS A 146 10.31 -4.56 -11.95
CA LYS A 146 11.46 -4.75 -12.84
C LYS A 146 12.75 -5.09 -12.08
N ILE A 147 12.98 -4.47 -10.91
CA ILE A 147 14.16 -4.76 -10.06
C ILE A 147 14.18 -6.20 -9.57
N ILE A 148 13.00 -6.81 -9.36
CA ILE A 148 12.87 -8.19 -8.86
C ILE A 148 12.54 -9.20 -9.97
N ASP A 149 12.71 -8.82 -11.24
CA ASP A 149 12.41 -9.66 -12.40
C ASP A 149 10.95 -10.18 -12.42
N LEU A 150 10.01 -9.31 -12.03
CA LEU A 150 8.57 -9.53 -12.14
C LEU A 150 8.02 -8.62 -13.24
N ASP A 151 7.33 -9.20 -14.22
CA ASP A 151 6.59 -8.41 -15.21
C ASP A 151 5.47 -7.60 -14.49
N PRO A 152 5.48 -6.26 -14.56
CA PRO A 152 4.43 -5.44 -13.97
C PRO A 152 3.01 -5.79 -14.46
N ALA A 153 2.86 -6.29 -15.68
CA ALA A 153 1.57 -6.70 -16.25
C ALA A 153 0.94 -7.87 -15.48
N PHE A 154 1.75 -8.64 -14.74
CA PHE A 154 1.27 -9.73 -13.90
C PHE A 154 0.75 -9.26 -12.54
N VAL A 155 1.01 -8.02 -12.12
CA VAL A 155 0.52 -7.50 -10.85
C VAL A 155 -0.93 -7.03 -11.02
N PRO A 156 -1.91 -7.59 -10.28
CA PRO A 156 -3.33 -7.29 -10.49
C PRO A 156 -3.74 -5.83 -10.26
N THR A 157 -2.90 -5.02 -9.61
CA THR A 157 -3.15 -3.59 -9.40
C THR A 157 -2.75 -2.72 -10.58
N SER A 158 -2.01 -3.24 -11.56
CA SER A 158 -1.47 -2.45 -12.68
C SER A 158 -2.57 -1.91 -13.59
N GLU A 159 -3.42 -2.79 -14.12
CA GLU A 159 -4.49 -2.39 -15.06
C GLU A 159 -5.57 -1.50 -14.38
N PRO A 160 -6.10 -1.82 -13.18
CA PRO A 160 -6.99 -0.89 -12.49
C PRO A 160 -6.32 0.44 -12.15
N GLY A 161 -5.01 0.44 -11.86
CA GLY A 161 -4.22 1.64 -11.60
C GLY A 161 -4.20 2.57 -12.80
N GLU A 162 -3.90 2.04 -13.98
CA GLU A 162 -3.95 2.78 -15.24
C GLU A 162 -5.35 3.35 -15.50
N ARG A 163 -6.39 2.54 -15.32
CA ARG A 163 -7.80 2.98 -15.47
C ARG A 163 -8.19 4.09 -14.49
N ALA A 164 -7.54 4.16 -13.34
CA ALA A 164 -7.72 5.22 -12.35
C ALA A 164 -6.84 6.47 -12.63
N GLY A 165 -6.11 6.50 -13.73
CA GLY A 165 -5.24 7.62 -14.12
C GLY A 165 -3.91 7.67 -13.36
N LEU A 166 -3.44 6.53 -12.85
CA LEU A 166 -2.13 6.38 -12.20
C LEU A 166 -1.16 5.65 -13.15
N GLY A 167 0.14 5.84 -12.96
CA GLY A 167 1.19 5.14 -13.70
C GLY A 167 1.90 5.97 -14.78
N THR A 168 1.99 7.30 -14.60
CA THR A 168 2.67 8.21 -15.54
C THR A 168 4.19 8.16 -15.45
#